data_AF-A0A535BRR9-F1
#
_entry.id   AF-A0A535BRR9-F1
#
_cell.length_a   1.000
_cell.length_b   1.000
_cell.length_c   1.000
_cell.angle_alpha   90.00
_cell.angle_beta   90.00
_cell.angle_gamma   90.00
#
_symmetry.space_group_name_H-M   'P 1'
#
loop_
_entity.id
_entity.type
_entity.pdbx_description
1 polymer ?
#
loop_
_entity_poly.entity_id
_entity_poly.type
_entity_poly.pdbx_seq_one_letter_code
_entity_poly.pdbx_strand_id
1 'polypeptide(L)'
;MARPEWKQVGGLMSRNEWLIIGGAVALSVVAGLLTAMHANAVLTFVVSGVALALLAAPVGIGTEQVGSRLGPGATGVLQSSLGNLPELFVGYFALRSGLITMIQAALVALIGLYAIVAVSFWWG
;
A
#
# COMPACT_ATOMS: atom_id res chain seq x y z
N MET A 1 12.69 43.99 -8.87
CA MET A 1 13.12 42.77 -9.59
C MET A 1 13.07 41.61 -8.60
N ALA A 2 11.96 40.87 -8.58
CA ALA A 2 11.76 39.73 -7.68
C ALA A 2 12.60 38.55 -8.18
N ARG A 3 13.47 38.02 -7.33
CA ARG A 3 14.28 36.84 -7.63
C ARG A 3 13.34 35.63 -7.68
N PRO A 4 13.41 34.78 -8.71
CA PRO A 4 12.43 33.73 -8.84
C PRO A 4 12.85 32.51 -7.98
N GLU A 5 12.04 32.19 -6.97
CA GLU A 5 12.31 31.24 -5.88
C GLU A 5 12.17 29.74 -6.26
N TRP A 6 12.00 29.42 -7.54
CA TRP A 6 11.77 28.05 -8.02
C TRP A 6 12.98 27.12 -7.92
N LYS A 7 14.14 27.59 -7.43
CA LYS A 7 15.31 26.73 -7.16
C LYS A 7 15.22 25.94 -5.84
N GLN A 8 14.13 26.07 -5.07
CA GLN A 8 13.93 25.34 -3.80
C GLN A 8 12.92 24.20 -3.84
N VAL A 9 12.43 23.79 -5.02
CA VAL A 9 11.70 22.51 -5.19
C VAL A 9 12.61 21.32 -5.51
N GLY A 10 13.93 21.51 -5.40
CA GLY A 10 14.92 20.45 -5.52
C GLY A 10 15.10 19.68 -4.22
N GLY A 11 14.14 18.82 -3.87
CA GLY A 11 14.27 17.89 -2.74
C GLY A 11 12.97 17.48 -2.05
N LEU A 12 11.89 17.24 -2.79
CA LEU A 12 10.60 16.85 -2.19
C LEU A 12 10.54 15.37 -1.75
N MET A 13 11.40 14.51 -2.30
CA MET A 13 11.43 13.08 -1.96
C MET A 13 12.87 12.58 -1.76
N SER A 14 13.07 11.76 -0.74
CA SER A 14 14.35 11.13 -0.44
C SER A 14 14.73 10.14 -1.54
N ARG A 15 16.04 9.89 -1.70
CA ARG A 15 16.56 8.92 -2.68
C ARG A 15 15.87 7.55 -2.55
N ASN A 16 15.51 7.16 -1.33
CA ASN A 16 14.85 5.88 -1.05
C ASN A 16 13.39 5.88 -1.52
N GLU A 17 12.67 6.98 -1.37
CA GLU A 17 11.28 7.08 -1.83
C GLU A 17 11.20 7.03 -3.36
N TRP A 18 12.17 7.68 -4.03
CA TRP A 18 12.30 7.58 -5.48
C TRP A 18 12.63 6.16 -5.95
N LEU A 19 13.48 5.44 -5.21
CA LEU A 19 13.77 4.04 -5.49
C LEU A 19 12.54 3.14 -5.27
N ILE A 20 11.74 3.40 -4.22
CA ILE A 20 10.51 2.68 -3.94
C ILE A 20 9.48 2.91 -5.05
N ILE A 21 9.25 4.17 -5.45
CA ILE A 21 8.33 4.51 -6.53
C ILE A 21 8.81 3.93 -7.86
N GLY A 22 10.10 4.10 -8.19
CA GLY A 22 10.68 3.55 -9.41
C GLY A 22 10.57 2.02 -9.46
N GLY A 23 10.87 1.35 -8.34
CA GLY A 23 10.72 -0.09 -8.18
C GLY A 23 9.27 -0.55 -8.29
N ALA A 24 8.33 0.16 -7.67
CA ALA A 24 6.91 -0.13 -7.71
C ALA A 24 6.33 -0.01 -9.14
N VAL A 25 6.72 1.03 -9.88
CA VAL A 25 6.35 1.22 -11.28
C VAL A 25 6.94 0.12 -12.15
N ALA A 26 8.24 -0.16 -12.01
CA ALA A 26 8.92 -1.20 -12.78
C ALA A 26 8.28 -2.58 -12.53
N LEU A 27 8.04 -2.95 -11.28
CA LEU A 27 7.41 -4.23 -10.93
C LEU A 27 5.94 -4.31 -11.38
N SER A 28 5.20 -3.20 -11.35
CA SER A 28 3.84 -3.16 -11.90
C SER A 28 3.82 -3.39 -13.40
N VAL A 29 4.78 -2.82 -14.14
CA VAL A 29 4.94 -3.08 -15.58
C VAL A 29 5.30 -4.55 -15.82
N VAL A 30 6.25 -5.10 -15.07
CA VAL A 30 6.63 -6.51 -15.17
C VAL A 30 5.44 -7.44 -14.87
N ALA A 31 4.66 -7.15 -13.81
CA ALA A 31 3.44 -7.89 -13.49
C ALA A 31 2.41 -7.84 -14.63
N GLY A 32 2.22 -6.67 -15.25
CA GLY A 32 1.36 -6.50 -16.41
C GLY A 32 1.83 -7.32 -17.62
N LEU A 33 3.13 -7.32 -17.90
CA LEU A 33 3.72 -8.11 -18.99
C LEU A 33 3.57 -9.61 -18.74
N LEU A 34 3.85 -10.08 -17.52
CA LEU A 34 3.68 -11.49 -17.12
C LEU A 34 2.22 -11.94 -17.28
N THR A 35 1.29 -11.07 -16.92
CA THR A 35 -0.15 -11.31 -17.10
C THR A 35 -0.52 -11.39 -18.58
N ALA A 36 -0.04 -10.46 -19.40
CA ALA A 36 -0.32 -10.43 -20.85
C ALA A 36 0.24 -11.65 -21.58
N MET A 37 1.42 -12.12 -21.17
CA MET A 37 2.08 -13.29 -21.74
C MET A 37 1.54 -14.63 -21.21
N HIS A 38 0.52 -14.62 -20.32
CA HIS A 38 -0.01 -15.82 -19.67
C HIS A 38 1.10 -16.66 -19.00
N ALA A 39 2.05 -15.98 -18.35
CA ALA A 39 3.13 -16.62 -17.62
C ALA A 39 2.57 -17.43 -16.42
N ASN A 40 3.46 -18.18 -15.76
CA ASN A 40 3.12 -19.01 -14.61
C ASN A 40 2.29 -18.23 -13.56
N ALA A 41 1.11 -18.75 -13.22
CA ALA A 41 0.15 -18.08 -12.34
C ALA A 41 0.73 -17.73 -10.95
N VAL A 42 1.56 -18.61 -10.38
CA VAL A 42 2.19 -18.36 -9.07
C VAL A 42 3.20 -17.22 -9.17
N LEU A 43 4.00 -17.20 -10.24
CA LEU A 43 5.00 -16.16 -10.45
C LEU A 43 4.32 -14.81 -10.70
N THR A 44 3.28 -14.76 -11.53
CA THR A 44 2.48 -13.55 -11.76
C THR A 44 1.82 -13.06 -10.47
N PHE A 45 1.29 -13.95 -9.64
CA PHE A 45 0.70 -13.61 -8.34
C PHE A 45 1.74 -12.98 -7.40
N VAL A 46 2.90 -13.62 -7.22
CA VAL A 46 3.95 -13.12 -6.32
C VAL A 46 4.48 -11.77 -6.79
N VAL A 47 4.76 -11.61 -8.09
CA VAL A 47 5.27 -10.34 -8.63
C VAL A 47 4.24 -9.23 -8.50
N SER A 48 2.96 -9.52 -8.77
CA SER A 48 1.87 -8.55 -8.60
C SER A 48 1.68 -8.15 -7.14
N GLY A 49 1.77 -9.11 -6.21
CA GLY A 49 1.69 -8.85 -4.77
C GLY A 49 2.82 -7.96 -4.26
N VAL A 50 4.06 -8.22 -4.70
CA VAL A 50 5.22 -7.38 -4.35
C VAL A 50 5.09 -5.99 -4.96
N ALA A 51 4.62 -5.87 -6.21
CA ALA A 51 4.34 -4.58 -6.84
C ALA A 51 3.32 -3.76 -6.03
N LEU A 52 2.20 -4.38 -5.63
CA LEU A 52 1.18 -3.77 -4.77
C LEU A 52 1.75 -3.35 -3.40
N ALA A 53 2.55 -4.19 -2.76
CA ALA A 53 3.16 -3.89 -1.47
C ALA A 53 4.13 -2.70 -1.55
N LEU A 54 4.88 -2.56 -2.64
CA LEU A 54 5.75 -1.40 -2.84
C LEU A 54 4.96 -0.12 -3.17
N LEU A 55 3.83 -0.24 -3.87
CA LEU A 55 2.92 0.89 -4.12
C LEU A 55 2.25 1.38 -2.83
N ALA A 56 2.04 0.51 -1.84
CA ALA A 56 1.42 0.87 -0.57
C ALA A 56 2.25 1.87 0.26
N ALA A 57 3.58 1.76 0.23
CA ALA A 57 4.48 2.62 1.00
C ALA A 57 4.32 4.13 0.73
N PRO A 58 4.38 4.63 -0.53
CA PRO A 58 4.16 6.05 -0.81
C PRO A 58 2.72 6.49 -0.51
N VAL A 59 1.73 5.60 -0.61
CA VAL A 59 0.35 5.91 -0.20
C VAL A 59 0.28 6.19 1.30
N GLY A 60 0.91 5.34 2.13
CA GLY A 60 0.97 5.55 3.58
C GLY A 60 1.65 6.87 3.99
N ILE A 61 2.74 7.25 3.31
CA ILE A 61 3.43 8.52 3.57
C ILE A 61 2.53 9.70 3.18
N GLY A 62 1.86 9.62 2.02
CA GLY A 62 0.94 10.66 1.57
C GLY A 62 -0.25 10.84 2.51
N THR A 63 -0.77 9.74 3.07
CA THR A 63 -1.94 9.77 3.94
C THR A 63 -1.62 10.31 5.32
N GLU A 64 -0.42 10.05 5.84
CA GLU A 64 0.10 10.69 7.04
C GLU A 64 0.21 12.22 6.87
N GLN A 65 0.74 12.66 5.73
CA GLN A 65 0.86 14.09 5.42
C GLN A 65 -0.51 14.77 5.29
N VAL A 66 -1.49 14.12 4.66
CA VAL A 66 -2.85 14.65 4.55
C VAL A 66 -3.52 14.66 5.93
N GLY A 67 -3.35 13.61 6.73
CA GLY A 67 -3.90 13.50 8.08
C GLY A 67 -3.41 14.60 9.02
N SER A 68 -2.13 15.00 8.90
CA SER A 68 -1.55 16.09 9.70
C SER A 68 -2.19 17.47 9.45
N ARG A 69 -2.90 17.65 8.34
CA ARG A 69 -3.56 18.91 7.95
C ARG A 69 -5.06 18.96 8.30
N LEU A 70 -5.58 17.89 8.88
CA LEU A 70 -7.00 17.73 9.22
C LEU A 70 -7.23 17.83 10.73
N GLY A 71 -8.47 18.14 11.13
CA GLY A 71 -8.86 18.13 12.54
C GLY A 71 -8.94 16.69 13.10
N PRO A 72 -8.86 16.50 14.44
CA PRO A 72 -8.69 15.19 15.08
C PRO A 72 -9.69 14.11 14.64
N GLY A 73 -10.96 14.48 14.47
CA GLY A 73 -12.01 13.55 14.00
C GLY A 73 -11.86 13.16 12.53
N ALA A 74 -11.47 14.09 11.66
CA ALA A 74 -11.27 13.81 10.23
C ALA A 74 -9.99 13.01 9.98
N THR A 75 -8.93 13.27 10.75
CA THR A 75 -7.68 12.50 10.70
C THR A 75 -7.90 11.04 11.09
N GLY A 76 -8.72 10.76 12.11
CA GLY A 76 -9.02 9.38 12.52
C GLY A 76 -9.75 8.56 11.45
N VAL A 77 -10.74 9.16 10.77
CA VAL A 77 -11.44 8.51 9.64
C VAL A 77 -10.49 8.28 8.47
N LEU A 78 -9.65 9.28 8.17
CA LEU A 78 -8.71 9.24 7.06
C LEU A 78 -7.61 8.20 7.29
N GLN A 79 -7.03 8.11 8.49
CA GLN A 79 -6.04 7.09 8.81
C GLN A 79 -6.64 5.69 8.85
N SER A 80 -7.85 5.52 9.39
CA SER A 80 -8.51 4.21 9.40
C SER A 80 -8.77 3.67 7.98
N SER A 81 -9.18 4.57 7.08
CA SER A 81 -9.51 4.21 5.69
C SER A 81 -8.27 4.08 4.81
N LEU A 82 -7.37 5.07 4.87
CA LEU A 82 -6.22 5.16 3.98
C LEU A 82 -4.97 4.44 4.51
N GLY A 83 -4.89 4.18 5.82
CA GLY A 83 -3.82 3.39 6.44
C GLY A 83 -3.96 1.88 6.17
N ASN A 84 -5.19 1.39 6.02
CA ASN A 84 -5.50 0.00 5.63
C ASN A 84 -5.88 -0.14 4.15
N LEU A 85 -5.63 0.90 3.35
CA LEU A 85 -5.96 0.91 1.92
C LEU A 85 -5.24 -0.18 1.11
N PRO A 86 -3.98 -0.56 1.39
CA PRO A 86 -3.36 -1.71 0.75
C PRO A 86 -4.16 -3.01 0.92
N GLU A 87 -4.61 -3.29 2.14
CA GLU A 87 -5.42 -4.46 2.49
C GLU A 87 -6.80 -4.39 1.82
N LEU A 88 -7.42 -3.20 1.82
CA LEU A 88 -8.69 -2.98 1.13
C LEU A 88 -8.58 -3.17 -0.38
N PHE A 89 -7.48 -2.75 -1.02
CA PHE A 89 -7.26 -2.97 -2.45
C PHE A 89 -7.07 -4.45 -2.78
N VAL A 90 -6.28 -5.18 -1.99
CA VAL A 90 -6.14 -6.63 -2.17
C VAL A 90 -7.50 -7.32 -2.05
N GLY A 91 -8.29 -6.98 -1.03
CA GLY A 91 -9.66 -7.49 -0.87
C GLY A 91 -10.58 -7.13 -2.04
N TYR A 92 -10.57 -5.88 -2.48
CA TYR A 92 -11.39 -5.41 -3.59
C TYR A 92 -11.05 -6.12 -4.90
N PHE A 93 -9.77 -6.24 -5.25
CA PHE A 93 -9.36 -6.93 -6.47
C PHE A 93 -9.67 -8.43 -6.42
N ALA A 94 -9.47 -9.07 -5.26
CA ALA A 94 -9.85 -10.45 -5.06
C ALA A 94 -11.37 -10.65 -5.22
N LEU A 95 -12.21 -9.74 -4.69
CA LEU A 95 -13.68 -9.81 -4.83
C LEU A 95 -14.07 -9.66 -6.29
N ARG A 96 -13.48 -8.67 -6.96
CA ARG A 96 -13.72 -8.39 -8.38
C ARG A 96 -13.40 -9.61 -9.25
N SER A 97 -12.39 -10.39 -8.89
CA SER A 97 -12.02 -11.63 -9.57
C SER A 97 -12.80 -12.87 -9.12
N GLY A 98 -13.72 -12.73 -8.15
CA GLY A 98 -14.51 -13.85 -7.60
C GLY A 98 -13.75 -14.77 -6.64
N LEU A 99 -12.59 -14.36 -6.14
CA LEU A 99 -11.74 -15.14 -5.23
C LEU A 99 -12.23 -15.05 -3.77
N ILE A 100 -13.47 -15.49 -3.52
CA ILE A 100 -14.10 -15.38 -2.19
C ILE A 100 -13.32 -16.13 -1.10
N THR A 101 -12.81 -17.33 -1.41
CA THR A 101 -12.02 -18.15 -0.47
C THR A 101 -10.71 -17.46 -0.07
N MET A 102 -10.05 -16.76 -0.99
CA MET A 102 -8.81 -16.04 -0.71
C MET A 102 -9.06 -14.90 0.31
N ILE A 103 -10.19 -14.21 0.19
CA ILE A 103 -10.55 -13.11 1.08
C ILE A 103 -10.98 -13.61 2.44
N GLN A 104 -11.77 -14.68 2.48
CA GLN A 104 -12.11 -15.34 3.74
C GLN A 104 -10.84 -15.77 4.48
N ALA A 105 -9.87 -16.36 3.79
CA ALA A 105 -8.58 -16.70 4.37
C ALA A 105 -7.81 -15.47 4.86
N ALA A 106 -7.78 -14.38 4.07
CA ALA A 106 -7.12 -13.13 4.45
C ALA A 106 -7.75 -12.49 5.70
N LEU A 107 -9.09 -12.47 5.79
CA LEU A 107 -9.82 -11.94 6.94
C LEU A 107 -9.59 -12.79 8.20
N VAL A 108 -9.62 -14.12 8.07
CA VAL A 108 -9.32 -15.03 9.19
C VAL A 108 -7.88 -14.81 9.68
N ALA A 109 -6.92 -14.67 8.76
CA ALA A 109 -5.53 -14.37 9.11
C ALA A 109 -5.40 -13.03 9.84
N LEU A 110 -6.10 -12.00 9.38
CA LEU A 110 -6.09 -10.66 9.99
C LEU A 110 -6.63 -10.71 11.44
N ILE A 111 -7.76 -11.39 11.66
CA ILE A 111 -8.32 -11.59 13.01
C ILE A 111 -7.34 -12.35 13.90
N GLY A 112 -6.70 -13.39 13.36
CA GLY A 112 -5.67 -14.15 14.08
C GLY A 112 -4.48 -13.29 14.51
N LEU A 113 -3.99 -12.42 13.63
CA LEU A 113 -2.92 -11.48 13.93
C LEU A 113 -3.30 -10.54 15.08
N TYR A 114 -4.49 -9.93 15.04
CA TYR A 114 -4.96 -9.06 16.11
C TYR A 114 -5.14 -9.82 17.44
N ALA A 115 -5.58 -11.07 17.41
CA ALA A 115 -5.67 -11.91 18.60
C ALA A 115 -4.28 -12.17 19.23
N ILE A 116 -3.25 -12.43 18.41
CA ILE A 116 -1.87 -12.60 18.89
C ILE A 116 -1.38 -11.30 19.57
N VAL A 117 -1.61 -10.15 18.93
CA VAL A 117 -1.25 -8.84 19.51
C VAL A 117 -1.97 -8.64 20.84
N ALA A 118 -3.27 -8.91 20.92
CA ALA A 118 -4.05 -8.77 22.15
C ALA A 118 -3.54 -9.66 23.29
N VAL A 119 -3.19 -10.93 23.00
CA VAL A 119 -2.59 -11.84 23.98
C VAL A 119 -1.21 -11.37 24.43
N SER A 120 -0.44 -10.76 23.53
CA SER A 120 0.89 -10.21 23.85
C SER A 120 0.82 -9.08 24.88
N PHE A 121 -0.23 -8.26 24.87
CA PHE A 121 -0.47 -7.22 25.88
C PHE A 121 -0.91 -7.78 27.24
N TRP A 122 -1.48 -8.98 27.29
CA TRP A 122 -1.90 -9.61 28.56
C TRP A 122 -0.71 -10.09 29.41
N TRP A 123 0.44 -10.34 28.76
CA TRP A 123 1.66 -10.81 29.42
C TRP A 123 2.67 -9.69 29.71
N GLY A 124 2.34 -8.43 29.36
CA GLY A 124 3.19 -7.25 29.49
C GLY A 124 2.81 -6.32 30.63
#